data_AF-A0A6P0PAL5-F1
#
_entry.id   AF-A0A6P0PAL5-F1
#
_cell.length_a   1.000
_cell.length_b   1.000
_cell.length_c   1.000
_cell.angle_alpha   90.00
_cell.angle_beta   90.00
_cell.angle_gamma   90.00
#
_symmetry.space_group_name_H-M   'P 1'
#
loop_
_entity.id
_entity.type
_entity.pdbx_description
1 polymer ?
#
loop_
_entity_poly.entity_id
_entity_poly.type
_entity_poly.pdbx_seq_one_letter_code
_entity_poly.pdbx_strand_id
1 'polypeptide(L)'
;MTSSNIQKNYDAVIVGGGHNGLIAACYLAKAGKSVLVLEQQDTVGGAVVSRQLFPGIEAKLSVYAYLVGMLPQKIISDLDLDFQFRQRDPASFTPYEKDGKYEGLLISNSDEAITKKSFEQLTGNSEEYQNYFKFHQLQKSLGKHLWHSLLEPMQTREEIKKLFQTEEEKLAWQLFIEQPLGVAIEEFFQSDLVRGLVFTDGTIGTFTEKLWVCASPWIEEKRKNFSILSQSYPFSRRGKLLIINY
;
A
#
# COMPACT_ATOMS: atom_id res chain seq x y z
N MET A 1 14.04 -31.63 12.43
CA MET A 1 14.58 -31.43 11.06
C MET A 1 15.95 -30.78 11.22
N THR A 2 16.98 -31.36 10.62
CA THR A 2 18.40 -31.07 10.90
C THR A 2 18.88 -29.76 10.29
N SER A 3 19.67 -29.00 11.06
CA SER A 3 20.31 -27.70 10.76
C SER A 3 21.35 -27.71 9.61
N SER A 4 21.19 -28.54 8.59
CA SER A 4 22.27 -28.95 7.69
C SER A 4 22.42 -28.17 6.38
N ASN A 5 21.78 -27.01 6.21
CA ASN A 5 21.85 -26.25 4.94
C ASN A 5 22.36 -24.81 5.06
N ILE A 6 22.86 -24.41 6.23
CA ILE A 6 23.50 -23.10 6.40
C ILE A 6 24.89 -23.16 5.78
N GLN A 7 25.07 -22.44 4.68
CA GLN A 7 26.38 -22.28 4.04
C GLN A 7 27.19 -21.22 4.77
N LYS A 8 28.52 -21.32 4.75
CA LYS A 8 29.38 -20.28 5.33
C LYS A 8 29.29 -18.95 4.58
N ASN A 9 29.00 -18.99 3.28
CA ASN A 9 28.96 -17.84 2.39
C ASN A 9 27.64 -17.82 1.61
N TYR A 10 27.07 -16.63 1.46
CA TYR A 10 25.92 -16.33 0.60
C TYR A 10 26.26 -15.10 -0.26
N ASP A 11 25.68 -15.00 -1.45
CA ASP A 11 25.80 -13.80 -2.29
C ASP A 11 25.07 -12.60 -1.67
N ALA A 12 23.99 -12.86 -0.92
CA ALA A 12 23.24 -11.83 -0.20
C ALA A 12 22.65 -12.37 1.12
N VAL A 13 22.61 -11.50 2.13
CA VAL A 13 21.90 -11.73 3.39
C VAL A 13 20.84 -10.65 3.55
N ILE A 14 19.59 -11.04 3.78
CA ILE A 14 18.45 -10.15 4.01
C ILE A 14 17.99 -10.32 5.45
N VAL A 15 17.92 -9.20 6.18
CA VAL A 15 17.42 -9.16 7.56
C VAL A 15 15.98 -8.66 7.54
N GLY A 16 15.06 -9.52 7.96
CA GLY A 16 13.61 -9.33 7.88
C GLY A 16 12.97 -10.17 6.78
N GLY A 17 12.13 -11.12 7.18
CA GLY A 17 11.29 -11.96 6.34
C GLY A 17 9.91 -11.34 6.05
N GLY A 18 9.80 -10.02 6.02
CA GLY A 18 8.60 -9.31 5.55
C GLY A 18 8.42 -9.46 4.02
N HIS A 19 7.23 -9.13 3.51
CA HIS A 19 6.92 -9.22 2.08
C HIS A 19 7.97 -8.56 1.15
N ASN A 20 8.48 -7.38 1.50
CA ASN A 20 9.54 -6.70 0.72
C ASN A 20 10.86 -7.51 0.70
N GLY A 21 11.28 -8.02 1.85
CA GLY A 21 12.48 -8.86 1.97
C GLY A 21 12.34 -10.16 1.19
N LEU A 22 11.17 -10.79 1.24
CA LEU A 22 10.86 -12.00 0.48
C LEU A 22 10.85 -11.76 -1.03
N ILE A 23 10.24 -10.67 -1.51
CA ILE A 23 10.25 -10.28 -2.93
C ILE A 23 11.70 -10.10 -3.41
N ALA A 24 12.50 -9.33 -2.68
CA ALA A 24 13.92 -9.12 -3.01
C ALA A 24 14.70 -10.45 -3.05
N ALA A 25 14.48 -11.31 -2.06
CA ALA A 25 15.11 -12.63 -1.99
C ALA A 25 14.75 -13.50 -3.20
N CYS A 26 13.48 -13.51 -3.61
CA CYS A 26 13.01 -14.24 -4.78
C CYS A 26 13.67 -13.73 -6.07
N TYR A 27 13.75 -12.41 -6.28
CA TYR A 27 14.42 -11.86 -7.47
C TYR A 27 15.91 -12.18 -7.52
N LEU A 28 16.62 -12.07 -6.39
CA LEU A 28 18.04 -12.46 -6.30
C LEU A 28 18.23 -13.96 -6.57
N ALA A 29 17.37 -14.82 -6.01
CA ALA A 29 17.41 -16.25 -6.26
C ALA A 29 17.12 -16.58 -7.74
N LYS A 30 16.15 -15.90 -8.38
CA LYS A 30 15.89 -16.02 -9.83
C LYS A 30 17.10 -15.60 -10.67
N ALA A 31 17.86 -14.60 -10.24
CA ALA A 31 19.12 -14.19 -10.84
C ALA A 31 20.29 -15.17 -10.57
N GLY A 32 20.01 -16.31 -9.92
CA GLY A 32 21.00 -17.37 -9.65
C GLY A 32 21.89 -17.11 -8.44
N LYS A 33 21.51 -16.17 -7.57
CA LYS A 33 22.23 -15.87 -6.32
C LYS A 33 21.81 -16.81 -5.19
N SER A 34 22.75 -17.09 -4.29
CA SER A 34 22.50 -17.72 -3.00
C SER A 34 22.08 -16.66 -1.98
N VAL A 35 20.91 -16.83 -1.37
CA VAL A 35 20.32 -15.81 -0.47
C VAL A 35 19.94 -16.45 0.86
N LEU A 36 20.37 -15.79 1.94
CA LEU A 36 19.96 -16.09 3.31
C LEU A 36 19.00 -15.01 3.81
N VAL A 37 17.80 -15.39 4.24
CA VAL A 37 16.84 -14.50 4.89
C VAL A 37 16.79 -14.85 6.38
N LEU A 38 16.96 -13.83 7.23
CA LEU A 38 16.90 -13.95 8.68
C LEU A 38 15.63 -13.25 9.19
N GLU A 39 14.71 -13.98 9.79
CA GLU A 39 13.47 -13.45 10.38
C GLU A 39 13.45 -13.73 11.89
N GLN A 40 13.05 -12.74 12.69
CA GLN A 40 12.97 -12.86 14.15
C GLN A 40 11.68 -13.57 14.61
N GLN A 41 10.61 -13.47 13.82
CA GLN A 41 9.32 -14.06 14.13
C GLN A 41 9.26 -15.53 13.72
N ASP A 42 8.36 -16.28 14.37
CA ASP A 42 8.11 -17.68 14.06
C ASP A 42 7.54 -17.90 12.64
N THR A 43 7.07 -16.83 11.98
CA THR A 43 6.48 -16.85 10.64
C THR A 43 6.95 -15.66 9.81
N VAL A 44 7.21 -15.91 8.53
CA VAL A 44 7.48 -14.85 7.54
C VAL A 44 6.20 -14.14 7.10
N GLY A 45 6.36 -12.97 6.46
CA GLY A 45 5.31 -12.13 5.90
C GLY A 45 5.32 -10.71 6.48
N GLY A 46 5.76 -10.52 7.72
CA GLY A 46 5.80 -9.21 8.38
C GLY A 46 4.41 -8.55 8.43
N ALA A 47 4.30 -7.33 7.89
CA ALA A 47 3.07 -6.52 7.93
C ALA A 47 1.84 -7.16 7.26
N VAL A 48 2.03 -8.13 6.36
CA VAL A 48 0.93 -8.81 5.63
C VAL A 48 0.44 -10.08 6.31
N VAL A 49 1.01 -10.45 7.48
CA VAL A 49 0.55 -11.61 8.23
C VAL A 49 -0.83 -11.34 8.79
N SER A 50 -1.76 -12.24 8.49
CA SER A 50 -3.12 -12.20 9.04
C SER A 50 -3.18 -12.92 10.39
N ARG A 51 -3.74 -12.26 11.40
CA ARG A 51 -3.92 -12.82 12.75
C ARG A 51 -5.40 -12.81 13.14
N GLN A 52 -5.81 -13.79 13.91
CA GLN A 52 -7.12 -13.75 14.56
C GLN A 52 -7.03 -12.75 15.71
N LEU A 53 -7.70 -11.61 15.56
CA LEU A 53 -7.68 -10.54 16.58
C LEU A 53 -8.76 -10.72 17.64
N PHE A 54 -9.87 -11.36 17.27
CA PHE A 54 -11.04 -11.49 18.13
C PHE A 54 -11.33 -12.97 18.42
N PRO A 55 -11.17 -13.42 19.68
CA PRO A 55 -11.50 -14.78 20.06
C PRO A 55 -12.95 -15.13 19.70
N GLY A 56 -13.15 -16.31 19.11
CA GLY A 56 -14.49 -16.79 18.70
C GLY A 56 -15.03 -16.18 17.40
N ILE A 57 -14.34 -15.20 16.80
CA ILE A 57 -14.69 -14.69 15.46
C ILE A 57 -13.75 -15.32 14.44
N GLU A 58 -14.31 -15.96 13.42
CA GLU A 58 -13.57 -16.53 12.28
C GLU A 58 -13.15 -15.44 11.28
N ALA A 59 -12.42 -14.45 11.78
CA ALA A 59 -11.86 -13.37 10.97
C ALA A 59 -10.35 -13.26 11.26
N LYS A 60 -9.55 -13.42 10.20
CA LYS A 60 -8.12 -13.14 10.24
C LYS A 60 -7.89 -11.78 9.60
N LEU A 61 -7.28 -10.87 10.35
CA LEU A 61 -7.04 -9.51 9.92
C LEU A 61 -5.54 -9.27 9.79
N SER A 62 -5.16 -8.60 8.71
CA SER A 62 -3.80 -8.08 8.57
C SER A 62 -3.58 -6.98 9.60
N VAL A 63 -2.49 -7.08 10.36
CA VAL A 63 -2.23 -6.17 11.49
C VAL A 63 -1.76 -4.79 11.01
N TYR A 64 -1.15 -4.72 9.82
CA TYR A 64 -0.56 -3.48 9.29
C TYR A 64 -0.73 -3.25 7.78
N ALA A 65 -1.29 -4.20 7.03
CA ALA A 65 -1.51 -4.07 5.59
C ALA A 65 -2.97 -4.34 5.22
N TYR A 66 -3.82 -3.32 5.32
CA TYR A 66 -5.27 -3.40 5.11
C TYR A 66 -5.70 -3.06 3.67
N LEU A 67 -4.75 -2.65 2.81
CA LEU A 67 -4.95 -2.45 1.38
C LEU A 67 -3.77 -3.02 0.60
N VAL A 68 -4.05 -3.69 -0.52
CA VAL A 68 -3.03 -4.14 -1.49
C VAL A 68 -3.06 -3.20 -2.70
N GLY A 69 -2.84 -1.91 -2.45
CA GLY A 69 -2.90 -0.88 -3.49
C GLY A 69 -1.60 -0.73 -4.29
N MET A 70 -0.47 -1.14 -3.71
CA MET A 70 0.87 -0.88 -4.25
C MET A 70 1.63 -2.14 -4.70
N LEU A 71 0.94 -3.24 -5.03
CA LEU A 71 1.58 -4.44 -5.59
C LEU A 71 1.54 -4.40 -7.13
N PRO A 72 2.66 -4.18 -7.83
CA PRO A 72 2.67 -4.15 -9.28
C PRO A 72 2.37 -5.51 -9.90
N GLN A 73 1.55 -5.52 -10.95
CA GLN A 73 1.23 -6.73 -11.72
C GLN A 73 2.49 -7.46 -12.22
N LYS A 74 3.55 -6.70 -12.53
CA LYS A 74 4.84 -7.26 -12.93
C LYS A 74 5.45 -8.17 -11.85
N ILE A 75 5.33 -7.84 -10.57
CA ILE A 75 5.86 -8.69 -9.49
C ILE A 75 5.06 -10.00 -9.40
N ILE A 76 3.73 -9.92 -9.52
CA ILE A 76 2.85 -11.10 -9.53
C ILE A 76 3.25 -12.04 -10.66
N SER A 77 3.39 -11.51 -11.88
CA SER A 77 3.77 -12.29 -13.06
C SER A 77 5.20 -12.82 -12.99
N ASP A 78 6.17 -11.99 -12.57
CA ASP A 78 7.57 -12.39 -12.51
C ASP A 78 7.81 -13.51 -11.49
N LEU A 79 7.05 -13.53 -10.39
CA LEU A 79 7.21 -14.49 -9.31
C LEU A 79 6.16 -15.61 -9.32
N ASP A 80 5.28 -15.64 -10.33
CA ASP A 80 4.20 -16.64 -10.47
C ASP A 80 3.35 -16.75 -9.20
N LEU A 81 2.96 -15.59 -8.64
CA LEU A 81 2.18 -15.55 -7.41
C LEU A 81 0.71 -15.88 -7.71
N ASP A 82 0.20 -16.93 -7.05
CA ASP A 82 -1.24 -17.19 -7.01
C ASP A 82 -1.91 -16.20 -6.05
N PHE A 83 -2.38 -15.08 -6.61
CA PHE A 83 -2.95 -13.98 -5.85
C PHE A 83 -4.23 -13.46 -6.50
N GLN A 84 -5.30 -13.32 -5.70
CA GLN A 84 -6.57 -12.78 -6.14
C GLN A 84 -6.91 -11.50 -5.39
N PHE A 85 -7.21 -10.44 -6.13
CA PHE A 85 -7.70 -9.19 -5.56
C PHE A 85 -9.19 -9.31 -5.28
N ARG A 86 -9.60 -8.84 -4.10
CA ARG A 86 -11.00 -8.62 -3.75
C ARG A 86 -11.22 -7.12 -3.61
N GLN A 87 -12.20 -6.62 -4.36
CA GLN A 87 -12.57 -5.22 -4.28
C GLN A 87 -13.24 -4.95 -2.93
N ARG A 88 -12.77 -3.91 -2.24
CA ARG A 88 -13.39 -3.42 -1.02
C ARG A 88 -14.57 -2.52 -1.37
N ASP A 89 -15.71 -2.73 -0.73
CA ASP A 89 -16.86 -1.84 -0.82
C ASP A 89 -17.59 -1.79 0.52
N PRO A 90 -17.87 -0.60 1.10
CA PRO A 90 -17.58 0.74 0.58
C PRO A 90 -16.08 1.10 0.56
N ALA A 91 -15.72 2.04 -0.32
CA ALA A 91 -14.41 2.68 -0.37
C ALA A 91 -14.18 3.60 0.84
N SER A 92 -15.18 4.34 1.27
CA SER A 92 -15.11 5.08 2.52
C SER A 92 -16.50 5.37 3.07
N PHE A 93 -16.54 5.66 4.37
CA PHE A 93 -17.72 6.16 5.04
C PHE A 93 -17.27 7.25 6.02
N THR A 94 -17.69 8.49 5.77
CA THR A 94 -17.36 9.64 6.62
C THR A 94 -18.63 10.09 7.33
N PRO A 95 -18.80 9.79 8.64
CA PRO A 95 -19.97 10.19 9.39
C PRO A 95 -20.02 11.71 9.59
N TYR A 96 -21.22 12.28 9.61
CA TYR A 96 -21.44 13.69 9.91
C TYR A 96 -22.79 13.94 10.58
N GLU A 97 -22.92 15.12 11.17
CA GLU A 97 -24.18 15.60 11.74
C GLU A 97 -24.69 16.78 10.90
N LYS A 98 -25.98 16.73 10.54
CA LYS A 98 -26.67 17.79 9.81
C LYS A 98 -28.06 17.96 10.41
N ASP A 99 -28.38 19.16 10.88
CA ASP A 99 -29.67 19.49 11.51
C ASP A 99 -30.07 18.54 12.66
N GLY A 100 -29.09 18.13 13.49
CA GLY A 100 -29.32 17.21 14.61
C GLY A 100 -29.52 15.75 14.21
N LYS A 101 -29.30 15.40 12.94
CA LYS A 101 -29.36 14.03 12.43
C LYS A 101 -27.95 13.53 12.08
N TYR A 102 -27.68 12.29 12.47
CA TYR A 102 -26.45 11.59 12.08
C TYR A 102 -26.64 10.94 10.71
N GLU A 103 -25.81 11.36 9.76
CA GLU A 103 -25.75 10.83 8.40
C GLU A 103 -24.29 10.47 8.06
N GLY A 104 -24.01 10.11 6.81
CA GLY A 104 -22.64 9.83 6.39
C GLY A 104 -22.45 9.90 4.88
N LEU A 105 -21.27 10.37 4.48
CA LEU A 105 -20.83 10.38 3.10
C LEU A 105 -20.24 9.01 2.77
N LEU A 106 -20.98 8.24 1.96
CA LEU A 106 -20.60 6.90 1.54
C LEU A 106 -19.99 6.96 0.14
N ILE A 107 -18.76 6.49 -0.01
CA ILE A 107 -18.12 6.30 -1.31
C ILE A 107 -18.14 4.81 -1.61
N SER A 108 -18.82 4.42 -2.68
CA SER A 108 -18.83 3.03 -3.16
C SER A 108 -17.82 2.83 -4.28
N ASN A 109 -17.09 1.72 -4.22
CA ASN A 109 -16.25 1.28 -5.35
C ASN A 109 -17.08 0.50 -6.38
N SER A 110 -18.24 -0.05 -6.00
CA SER A 110 -19.05 -0.92 -6.87
C SER A 110 -20.18 -0.19 -7.59
N ASP A 111 -20.68 0.91 -7.01
CA ASP A 111 -21.81 1.66 -7.56
C ASP A 111 -21.62 3.18 -7.42
N GLU A 112 -21.35 3.83 -8.53
CA GLU A 112 -21.17 5.28 -8.61
C GLU A 112 -22.45 6.06 -8.24
N ALA A 113 -23.64 5.49 -8.46
CA ALA A 113 -24.90 6.14 -8.11
C ALA A 113 -25.07 6.29 -6.60
N ILE A 114 -24.54 5.35 -5.80
CA ILE A 114 -24.50 5.45 -4.34
C ILE A 114 -23.65 6.65 -3.94
N THR A 115 -22.44 6.76 -4.49
CA THR A 115 -21.52 7.88 -4.22
C THR A 115 -22.18 9.21 -4.55
N LYS A 116 -22.72 9.35 -5.77
CA LYS A 116 -23.39 10.57 -6.22
C LYS A 116 -24.53 10.97 -5.27
N LYS A 117 -25.40 10.02 -4.90
CA LYS A 117 -26.52 10.27 -3.99
C LYS A 117 -26.05 10.72 -2.61
N SER A 118 -24.99 10.12 -2.07
CA SER A 118 -24.44 10.52 -0.78
C SER A 118 -23.85 11.93 -0.80
N PHE A 119 -23.22 12.35 -1.90
CA PHE A 119 -22.82 13.76 -2.09
C PHE A 119 -24.02 14.69 -2.15
N GLU A 120 -25.04 14.36 -2.95
CA GLU A 120 -26.26 15.18 -3.08
C GLU A 120 -27.00 15.34 -1.73
N GLN A 121 -27.01 14.30 -0.88
CA GLN A 121 -27.56 14.39 0.47
C GLN A 121 -26.76 15.34 1.38
N LEU A 122 -25.43 15.27 1.30
CA LEU A 122 -24.54 16.13 2.07
C LEU A 122 -24.66 17.61 1.64
N THR A 123 -24.56 17.89 0.35
CA THR A 123 -24.33 19.24 -0.18
C THR A 123 -25.60 19.88 -0.75
N GLY A 124 -26.65 19.09 -0.99
CA GLY A 124 -27.91 19.54 -1.57
C GLY A 124 -27.91 19.63 -3.11
N ASN A 125 -26.79 19.34 -3.77
CA ASN A 125 -26.66 19.35 -5.23
C ASN A 125 -25.57 18.38 -5.71
N SER A 126 -25.37 18.27 -7.03
CA SER A 126 -24.39 17.35 -7.63
C SER A 126 -23.03 17.98 -7.94
N GLU A 127 -22.80 19.26 -7.65
CA GLU A 127 -21.60 20.01 -8.05
C GLU A 127 -20.34 19.44 -7.39
N GLU A 128 -20.40 19.23 -6.08
CA GLU A 128 -19.31 18.63 -5.29
C GLU A 128 -18.93 17.23 -5.78
N TYR A 129 -19.91 16.42 -6.16
CA TYR A 129 -19.66 15.11 -6.76
C TYR A 129 -19.00 15.21 -8.15
N GLN A 130 -19.42 16.17 -8.99
CA GLN A 130 -18.78 16.39 -10.30
C GLN A 130 -17.31 16.80 -10.14
N ASN A 131 -17.03 17.67 -9.17
CA ASN A 131 -15.66 18.07 -8.83
C ASN A 131 -14.87 16.88 -8.28
N TYR A 132 -15.47 16.05 -7.42
CA TYR A 132 -14.86 14.84 -6.89
C TYR A 132 -14.48 13.85 -7.99
N PHE A 133 -15.41 13.60 -8.92
CA PHE A 133 -15.18 12.73 -10.07
C PHE A 133 -14.04 13.26 -10.95
N LYS A 134 -14.05 14.56 -11.28
CA LYS A 134 -13.00 15.20 -12.07
C LYS A 134 -11.63 15.13 -11.37
N PHE A 135 -11.59 15.38 -10.07
CA PHE A 135 -10.37 15.28 -9.26
C PHE A 135 -9.78 13.86 -9.30
N HIS A 136 -10.64 12.83 -9.15
CA HIS A 136 -10.23 11.44 -9.28
C HIS A 136 -9.77 11.06 -10.69
N GLN A 137 -10.36 11.62 -11.74
CA GLN A 137 -9.88 11.41 -13.12
C GLN A 137 -8.46 11.96 -13.30
N LEU A 138 -8.20 13.18 -12.80
CA LEU A 138 -6.86 13.78 -12.84
C LEU A 138 -5.84 12.92 -12.07
N GLN A 139 -6.21 12.38 -10.90
CA GLN A 139 -5.34 11.44 -10.17
C GLN A 139 -5.05 10.16 -10.96
N LYS A 140 -6.06 9.57 -11.62
CA LYS A 140 -5.88 8.39 -12.48
C LYS A 140 -4.97 8.67 -13.66
N SER A 141 -5.09 9.85 -14.26
CA SER A 141 -4.21 10.33 -15.32
C SER A 141 -2.75 10.39 -14.86
N LEU A 142 -2.51 10.86 -13.63
CA LEU A 142 -1.19 10.83 -13.00
C LEU A 142 -0.66 9.41 -12.79
N GLY A 143 -1.50 8.54 -12.22
CA GLY A 143 -1.16 7.15 -11.94
C GLY A 143 -0.76 6.36 -13.19
N LYS A 144 -1.37 6.64 -14.34
CA LYS A 144 -1.07 5.97 -15.62
C LYS A 144 0.41 6.03 -15.98
N HIS A 145 1.09 7.14 -15.74
CA HIS A 145 2.52 7.29 -16.07
C HIS A 145 3.41 6.94 -14.89
N LEU A 146 3.07 7.41 -13.69
CA LEU A 146 3.90 7.23 -12.50
C LEU A 146 3.96 5.77 -12.04
N TRP A 147 2.86 5.03 -12.17
CA TRP A 147 2.81 3.65 -11.68
C TRP A 147 3.84 2.74 -12.36
N HIS A 148 4.05 2.94 -13.66
CA HIS A 148 5.01 2.14 -14.43
C HIS A 148 6.45 2.55 -14.13
N SER A 149 6.73 3.83 -13.88
CA SER A 149 8.10 4.29 -13.61
C SER A 149 8.66 3.78 -12.27
N LEU A 150 7.81 3.36 -11.33
CA LEU A 150 8.24 2.81 -10.03
C LEU A 150 9.08 1.52 -10.14
N LEU A 151 9.02 0.82 -11.27
CA LEU A 151 9.79 -0.40 -11.53
C LEU A 151 10.94 -0.20 -12.51
N GLU A 152 11.07 0.99 -13.06
CA GLU A 152 12.15 1.35 -13.98
C GLU A 152 13.32 1.99 -13.22
N PRO A 153 14.52 2.06 -13.81
CA PRO A 153 15.60 2.86 -13.25
C PRO A 153 15.13 4.28 -12.92
N MET A 154 15.62 4.83 -11.81
CA MET A 154 15.18 6.14 -11.31
C MET A 154 15.29 7.21 -12.41
N GLN A 155 14.14 7.76 -12.79
CA GLN A 155 14.04 8.82 -13.77
C GLN A 155 14.07 10.18 -13.06
N THR A 156 14.61 11.18 -13.75
CA THR A 156 14.54 12.56 -13.29
C THR A 156 13.12 13.10 -13.44
N ARG A 157 12.81 14.13 -12.64
CA ARG A 157 11.55 14.86 -12.72
C ARG A 157 11.21 15.33 -14.14
N GLU A 158 12.20 15.88 -14.86
CA GLU A 158 11.99 16.42 -16.21
C GLU A 158 11.76 15.32 -17.26
N GLU A 159 12.32 14.12 -17.05
CA GLU A 159 12.02 12.97 -17.91
C GLU A 159 10.59 12.48 -17.70
N ILE A 160 10.14 12.38 -16.45
CA ILE A 160 8.77 11.98 -16.12
C ILE A 160 7.77 13.03 -16.63
N LYS A 161 8.05 14.33 -16.43
CA LYS A 161 7.17 15.43 -16.87
C LYS A 161 6.87 15.40 -18.37
N LYS A 162 7.82 14.94 -19.21
CA LYS A 162 7.63 14.81 -20.67
C LYS A 162 6.59 13.76 -21.08
N LEU A 163 6.21 12.85 -20.18
CA LEU A 163 5.16 11.85 -20.41
C LEU A 163 3.76 12.48 -20.37
N PHE A 164 3.61 13.66 -19.76
CA PHE A 164 2.34 14.36 -19.55
C PHE A 164 2.11 15.37 -20.69
N GLN A 165 1.37 14.95 -21.72
CA GLN A 165 1.27 15.70 -22.98
C GLN A 165 -0.09 16.35 -23.21
N THR A 166 -1.17 15.72 -22.74
CA THR A 166 -2.53 16.25 -22.86
C THR A 166 -2.77 17.38 -21.87
N GLU A 167 -3.76 18.24 -22.14
CA GLU A 167 -4.11 19.33 -21.23
C GLU A 167 -4.57 18.82 -19.85
N GLU A 168 -5.28 17.69 -19.81
CA GLU A 168 -5.67 17.03 -18.56
C GLU A 168 -4.44 16.53 -17.77
N GLU A 169 -3.49 15.88 -18.43
CA GLU A 169 -2.24 15.41 -17.81
C GLU A 169 -1.39 16.56 -17.29
N LYS A 170 -1.26 17.65 -18.05
CA LYS A 170 -0.53 18.85 -17.62
C LYS A 170 -1.20 19.51 -16.41
N LEU A 171 -2.53 19.58 -16.42
CA LEU A 171 -3.30 20.08 -15.28
C LEU A 171 -3.10 19.19 -14.05
N ALA A 172 -3.16 17.87 -14.19
CA ALA A 172 -2.91 16.93 -13.10
C ALA A 172 -1.50 17.12 -12.53
N TRP A 173 -0.48 17.24 -13.38
CA TRP A 173 0.89 17.53 -12.96
C TRP A 173 0.98 18.85 -12.18
N GLN A 174 0.37 19.92 -12.70
CA GLN A 174 0.36 21.22 -12.03
C GLN A 174 -0.29 21.14 -10.64
N LEU A 175 -1.46 20.53 -10.54
CA LEU A 175 -2.25 20.48 -9.30
C LEU A 175 -1.61 19.59 -8.22
N PHE A 176 -1.00 18.46 -8.61
CA PHE A 176 -0.52 17.45 -7.67
C PHE A 176 1.00 17.48 -7.41
N ILE A 177 1.79 18.05 -8.32
CA ILE A 177 3.25 18.03 -8.24
C ILE A 177 3.85 19.44 -8.09
N GLU A 178 3.29 20.45 -8.75
CA GLU A 178 3.89 21.80 -8.80
C GLU A 178 3.44 22.70 -7.64
N GLN A 179 2.35 22.35 -6.95
CA GLN A 179 1.78 23.15 -5.86
C GLN A 179 1.40 22.30 -4.65
N PRO A 180 1.24 22.93 -3.47
CA PRO A 180 0.74 22.22 -2.29
C PRO A 180 -0.66 21.63 -2.56
N LEU A 181 -0.85 20.37 -2.20
CA LEU A 181 -2.11 19.65 -2.44
C LEU A 181 -3.34 20.36 -1.86
N GLY A 182 -3.18 21.05 -0.72
CA GLY A 182 -4.26 21.83 -0.10
C GLY A 182 -4.84 22.90 -1.03
N VAL A 183 -4.02 23.54 -1.87
CA VAL A 183 -4.49 24.55 -2.84
C VAL A 183 -5.43 23.89 -3.87
N ALA A 184 -5.03 22.74 -4.42
CA ALA A 184 -5.88 22.02 -5.37
C ALA A 184 -7.19 21.53 -4.73
N ILE A 185 -7.15 21.11 -3.46
CA ILE A 185 -8.34 20.66 -2.72
C ILE A 185 -9.30 21.83 -2.47
N GLU A 186 -8.80 22.99 -2.05
CA GLU A 186 -9.61 24.18 -1.78
C GLU A 186 -10.22 24.78 -3.06
N GLU A 187 -9.54 24.66 -4.20
CA GLU A 187 -10.05 25.05 -5.52
C GLU A 187 -11.19 24.15 -6.00
N PHE A 188 -11.14 22.84 -5.75
CA PHE A 188 -12.13 21.88 -6.25
C PHE A 188 -13.35 21.73 -5.33
N PHE A 189 -13.19 21.88 -4.02
CA PHE A 189 -14.21 21.51 -3.05
C PHE A 189 -14.56 22.69 -2.15
N GLN A 190 -15.84 22.85 -1.82
CA GLN A 190 -16.36 23.92 -0.95
C GLN A 190 -16.70 23.39 0.46
N SER A 191 -17.18 22.15 0.53
CA SER A 191 -17.50 21.45 1.76
C SER A 191 -16.23 21.03 2.50
N ASP A 192 -16.06 21.53 3.73
CA ASP A 192 -14.92 21.16 4.58
C ASP A 192 -14.89 19.65 4.89
N LEU A 193 -16.06 19.00 4.93
CA LEU A 193 -16.13 17.55 5.06
C LEU A 193 -15.54 16.84 3.84
N VAL A 194 -15.88 17.28 2.63
CA VAL A 194 -15.33 16.72 1.40
C VAL A 194 -13.84 17.00 1.29
N ARG A 195 -13.39 18.22 1.63
CA ARG A 195 -11.97 18.56 1.73
C ARG A 195 -11.24 17.62 2.69
N GLY A 196 -11.79 17.38 3.88
CA GLY A 196 -11.23 16.47 4.88
C GLY A 196 -11.16 15.01 4.40
N LEU A 197 -12.20 14.54 3.72
CA LEU A 197 -12.21 13.21 3.07
C LEU A 197 -11.05 13.09 2.07
N VAL A 198 -10.96 14.01 1.11
CA VAL A 198 -9.94 13.97 0.04
C VAL A 198 -8.53 14.18 0.59
N PHE A 199 -8.39 15.05 1.60
CA PHE A 199 -7.11 15.31 2.25
C PHE A 199 -6.56 14.09 2.97
N THR A 200 -7.42 13.24 3.56
CA THR A 200 -7.00 12.00 4.24
C THR A 200 -6.17 11.11 3.30
N ASP A 201 -6.63 10.94 2.05
CA ASP A 201 -5.90 10.18 1.03
C ASP A 201 -4.60 10.87 0.58
N GLY A 202 -4.54 12.19 0.71
CA GLY A 202 -3.38 13.03 0.38
C GLY A 202 -2.29 13.08 1.46
N THR A 203 -2.53 12.56 2.67
CA THR A 203 -1.55 12.60 3.77
C THR A 203 -0.62 11.37 3.81
N ILE A 204 -0.94 10.31 3.08
CA ILE A 204 -0.14 9.09 3.10
C ILE A 204 1.20 9.35 2.39
N GLY A 205 2.30 9.30 3.16
CA GLY A 205 3.65 9.53 2.64
C GLY A 205 4.09 11.00 2.63
N THR A 206 3.30 11.93 3.18
CA THR A 206 3.78 13.30 3.41
C THR A 206 4.72 13.32 4.61
N PHE A 207 5.94 13.77 4.39
CA PHE A 207 6.88 14.08 5.47
C PHE A 207 6.35 15.31 6.19
N THR A 208 5.53 15.12 7.22
CA THR A 208 5.41 16.15 8.26
C THR A 208 6.69 16.07 9.09
N GLU A 209 7.30 17.21 9.42
CA GLU A 209 8.55 17.25 10.21
C GLU A 209 8.42 16.62 11.61
N LYS A 210 7.23 16.14 12.01
CA LYS A 210 6.94 15.55 13.32
C LYS A 210 5.88 14.45 13.24
N LEU A 211 6.28 13.26 12.81
CA LEU A 211 5.52 12.03 13.06
C LEU A 211 6.46 10.93 13.62
N TRP A 212 7.08 11.25 14.76
CA TRP A 212 7.63 10.26 15.69
C TRP A 212 6.64 10.07 16.85
N VAL A 213 5.45 9.50 16.60
CA VAL A 213 4.62 8.95 17.67
C VAL A 213 3.84 7.75 17.14
N CYS A 214 4.30 6.56 17.54
CA CYS A 214 3.57 5.32 17.81
C CYS A 214 4.42 4.05 17.55
N ALA A 215 5.64 4.02 18.07
CA ALA A 215 6.18 2.76 18.58
C ALA A 215 5.58 2.60 19.99
N SER A 216 4.53 1.79 20.13
CA SER A 216 3.98 1.43 21.45
C SER A 216 5.07 0.74 22.29
N PRO A 217 5.12 0.91 23.62
CA PRO A 217 6.10 0.28 24.51
C PRO A 217 5.87 -1.23 24.75
N TRP A 218 5.24 -1.94 23.82
CA TRP A 218 4.95 -3.38 23.94
C TRP A 218 6.07 -4.26 23.38
N ILE A 219 7.31 -4.02 23.80
CA ILE A 219 8.39 -5.01 23.67
C ILE A 219 9.21 -4.96 24.96
N GLU A 220 8.67 -5.56 26.02
CA GLU A 220 9.49 -6.03 27.12
C GLU A 220 9.21 -7.52 27.34
N GLU A 221 10.32 -8.26 27.38
CA GLU A 221 10.46 -9.61 27.91
C GLU A 221 9.97 -10.80 27.05
N LYS A 222 10.80 -11.22 26.08
CA LYS A 222 11.03 -12.66 25.80
C LYS A 222 12.47 -12.92 25.35
N ARG A 223 13.38 -13.21 26.29
CA ARG A 223 14.51 -14.11 26.01
C ARG A 223 13.95 -15.54 26.01
N LYS A 224 13.60 -16.06 24.83
CA LYS A 224 13.26 -17.48 24.65
C LYS A 224 14.37 -18.20 23.90
N ASN A 225 14.56 -19.46 24.25
CA ASN A 225 15.50 -20.37 23.60
C ASN A 225 15.25 -20.42 22.09
N PHE A 226 16.27 -20.07 21.32
CA PHE A 226 16.27 -20.07 19.86
C PHE A 226 16.05 -21.50 19.33
N SER A 227 14.96 -21.73 18.60
CA SER A 227 14.79 -22.94 17.80
C SER A 227 14.88 -22.57 16.33
N ILE A 228 16.01 -22.89 15.70
CA ILE A 228 16.24 -22.64 14.27
C ILE A 228 15.29 -23.50 13.45
N LEU A 229 14.25 -22.88 12.90
CA LEU A 229 13.42 -23.47 11.85
C LEU A 229 13.97 -23.01 10.51
N SER A 230 14.50 -23.94 9.72
CA SER A 230 15.05 -23.66 8.40
C SER A 230 14.16 -24.22 7.29
N GLN A 231 13.77 -23.39 6.33
CA GLN A 231 13.08 -23.81 5.11
C GLN A 231 13.93 -23.46 3.90
N SER A 232 14.19 -24.45 3.03
CA SER A 232 14.96 -24.27 1.80
C SER A 232 14.06 -24.42 0.58
N TYR A 233 14.05 -23.41 -0.28
CA TYR A 233 13.25 -23.41 -1.51
C TYR A 233 14.17 -23.47 -2.74
N PRO A 234 14.05 -24.49 -3.62
CA PRO A 234 14.76 -24.52 -4.89
C PRO A 234 14.10 -23.56 -5.88
N PHE A 235 14.83 -22.55 -6.36
CA PHE A 235 14.30 -21.55 -7.32
C PHE A 235 14.82 -21.76 -8.75
N SER A 236 16.05 -22.27 -8.91
CA SER A 236 16.63 -22.68 -10.21
C SER A 236 17.80 -23.65 -9.99
N ARG A 237 18.45 -24.16 -11.06
CA ARG A 237 19.65 -25.02 -10.94
C ARG A 237 20.83 -24.36 -10.18
N ARG A 238 20.85 -23.03 -10.03
CA ARG A 238 21.89 -22.29 -9.28
C ARG A 238 21.37 -21.43 -8.11
N GLY A 239 20.13 -20.96 -8.16
CA GLY A 239 19.54 -20.12 -7.11
C GLY A 239 19.03 -20.93 -5.92
N LYS A 240 19.41 -20.51 -4.71
CA LYS A 240 18.95 -21.12 -3.44
C LYS A 240 18.49 -20.03 -2.48
N LEU A 241 17.27 -20.18 -1.96
CA LEU A 241 16.73 -19.35 -0.89
C LEU A 241 16.66 -20.17 0.39
N LEU A 242 17.35 -19.72 1.44
CA LEU A 242 17.23 -20.27 2.79
C LEU A 242 16.60 -19.22 3.70
N ILE A 243 15.49 -19.57 4.34
CA ILE A 243 14.85 -18.75 5.37
C ILE A 243 15.14 -19.39 6.71
N ILE A 244 15.65 -18.58 7.64
CA ILE A 244 15.89 -18.96 9.02
C ILE A 244 15.07 -18.05 9.92
N ASN A 245 14.21 -18.67 10.71
CA ASN A 245 13.58 -18.01 11.83
C ASN A 245 14.49 -18.21 13.05
N TYR A 246 14.84 -17.11 13.74
CA TYR A 246 15.73 -17.12 14.90
C TYR A 246 15.04 -16.52 16.13
#